data_AF-A0A9P4N5G2-F1
#
_entry.id   AF-A0A9P4N5G2-F1
#
_cell.length_a   1.000
_cell.length_b   1.000
_cell.length_c   1.000
_cell.angle_alpha   90.00
_cell.angle_beta   90.00
_cell.angle_gamma   90.00
#
_symmetry.space_group_name_H-M   'P 1'
#
loop_
_entity.id
_entity.type
_entity.pdbx_description
1 polymer ?
#
loop_
_entity_poly.entity_id
_entity_poly.type
_entity_poly.pdbx_seq_one_letter_code
_entity_poly.pdbx_strand_id
1 'polypeptide(L)'
;MRFLRRCNIFLTDAATNHRIPQLQQHYDIIAARPTDERTLQQACMSLDVDLISLDLTQKFERHFKFPMLGSAVSRGVKIELSYGQGLLSNDSTAKRNLISNATQLIRVTRGRGLVFSSEARSVLGIRAPSDVINLATVWGLGHERGKDSLTKEPRAAVEFSRLKRTSFRGVVDVVYGGQKPVGTANKATQGQKGPDGQNKRKADSLEGTPVSVSGEEKPISKRQQKRNMKAAAQKAAEQQDQE
;
A
#
# COMPACT_ATOMS: atom_id res chain seq x y z
N MET A 1 -16.50 17.00 -8.64
CA MET A 1 -15.02 17.07 -8.56
C MET A 1 -14.59 16.42 -7.25
N ARG A 2 -13.59 15.52 -7.26
CA ARG A 2 -13.09 14.84 -6.05
C ARG A 2 -11.70 15.36 -5.72
N PHE A 3 -11.53 15.95 -4.53
CA PHE A 3 -10.23 16.38 -4.04
C PHE A 3 -9.61 15.29 -3.16
N LEU A 4 -8.34 14.99 -3.38
CA LEU A 4 -7.58 14.00 -2.62
C LEU A 4 -6.40 14.69 -1.95
N ARG A 5 -6.03 14.22 -0.76
CA ARG A 5 -4.92 14.74 0.02
C ARG A 5 -3.70 13.88 -0.21
N ARG A 6 -2.66 14.49 -0.78
CA ARG A 6 -1.37 13.85 -1.00
C ARG A 6 -0.35 14.35 0.02
N CYS A 7 0.46 13.45 0.58
CA CYS A 7 1.66 13.80 1.34
C CYS A 7 2.90 13.50 0.49
N ASN A 8 3.81 14.47 0.35
CA ASN A 8 5.10 14.30 -0.32
C ASN A 8 6.23 14.32 0.72
N ILE A 9 6.96 13.22 0.86
CA ILE A 9 7.97 13.02 1.89
C ILE A 9 9.34 13.12 1.25
N PHE A 10 10.13 14.11 1.64
CA PHE A 10 11.54 14.19 1.24
C PHE A 10 12.34 13.11 1.96
N LEU A 11 12.90 12.17 1.20
CA LEU A 11 13.70 11.11 1.77
C LEU A 11 15.15 11.60 1.88
N THR A 12 15.57 11.95 3.09
CA THR A 12 16.97 12.32 3.38
C THR A 12 17.73 11.18 4.06
N ASP A 13 17.06 10.39 4.90
CA ASP A 13 17.66 9.24 5.58
C ASP A 13 16.68 8.06 5.70
N ALA A 14 17.23 6.86 5.78
CA ALA A 14 16.48 5.61 5.91
C ALA A 14 15.84 5.45 7.31
N ALA A 15 16.41 6.05 8.36
CA ALA A 15 15.96 5.80 9.73
C ALA A 15 14.53 6.29 9.99
N THR A 16 14.11 7.39 9.36
CA THR A 16 12.77 7.98 9.55
C THR A 16 11.65 7.26 8.79
N ASN A 17 12.00 6.40 7.84
CA ASN A 17 11.07 5.82 6.88
C ASN A 17 10.10 4.79 7.48
N HIS A 18 10.39 4.28 8.69
CA HIS A 18 9.52 3.30 9.38
C HIS A 18 8.13 3.86 9.74
N ARG A 19 7.97 5.20 9.77
CA ARG A 19 6.68 5.85 10.11
C ARG A 19 5.75 6.06 8.92
N ILE A 20 6.21 5.81 7.69
CA ILE A 20 5.42 6.04 6.47
C ILE A 20 4.07 5.29 6.48
N PRO A 21 3.97 4.03 6.95
CA PRO A 21 2.68 3.34 7.02
C PRO A 21 1.64 4.05 7.91
N GLN A 22 2.07 4.81 8.92
CA GLN A 22 1.16 5.56 9.79
C GLN A 22 0.49 6.73 9.02
N LEU A 23 1.17 7.29 8.03
CA LEU A 23 0.64 8.38 7.20
C LEU A 23 -0.48 7.92 6.27
N GLN A 24 -0.52 6.62 5.94
CA GLN A 24 -1.61 6.02 5.17
C GLN A 24 -2.95 6.07 5.90
N GLN A 25 -3.02 6.48 7.16
CA GLN A 25 -4.29 6.75 7.85
C GLN A 25 -4.79 8.17 7.60
N HIS A 26 -3.90 9.12 7.31
CA HIS A 26 -4.23 10.54 7.23
C HIS A 26 -4.32 11.09 5.81
N TYR A 27 -3.61 10.49 4.84
CA TYR A 27 -3.55 10.97 3.46
C TYR A 27 -4.04 9.93 2.46
N ASP A 28 -4.65 10.38 1.38
CA ASP A 28 -5.20 9.52 0.32
C ASP A 28 -4.12 9.00 -0.63
N ILE A 29 -2.98 9.68 -0.69
CA ILE A 29 -1.84 9.32 -1.55
C ILE A 29 -0.55 9.63 -0.81
N ILE A 30 0.37 8.66 -0.77
CA ILE A 30 1.71 8.86 -0.21
C ILE A 30 2.74 8.88 -1.35
N ALA A 31 3.47 9.98 -1.45
CA ALA A 31 4.58 10.13 -2.39
C ALA A 31 5.91 10.27 -1.65
N ALA A 32 6.94 9.63 -2.18
CA ALA A 32 8.31 9.84 -1.75
C ALA A 32 9.06 10.70 -2.76
N ARG A 33 9.84 11.67 -2.27
CA ARG A 33 10.76 12.49 -3.04
C ARG A 33 12.19 12.19 -2.63
N PRO A 34 12.87 11.26 -3.32
CA PRO A 34 14.26 10.95 -3.03
C PRO A 34 15.18 12.11 -3.41
N THR A 35 16.16 12.40 -2.58
CA THR A 35 17.21 13.40 -2.85
C THR A 35 18.46 12.77 -3.47
N ASP A 36 18.77 11.53 -3.07
CA ASP A 36 20.00 10.83 -3.47
C ASP A 36 19.71 9.44 -4.07
N GLU A 37 20.67 8.85 -4.80
CA GLU A 37 20.51 7.53 -5.41
C GLU A 37 20.16 6.44 -4.39
N ARG A 38 20.75 6.49 -3.19
CA ARG A 38 20.45 5.55 -2.10
C ARG A 38 18.97 5.60 -1.70
N THR A 39 18.43 6.80 -1.53
CA THR A 39 17.04 7.01 -1.13
C THR A 39 16.08 6.64 -2.27
N LEU A 40 16.47 6.90 -3.53
CA LEU A 40 15.75 6.46 -4.72
C LEU A 40 15.68 4.94 -4.80
N GLN A 41 16.81 4.26 -4.60
CA GLN A 41 16.87 2.80 -4.59
C GLN A 41 15.96 2.21 -3.51
N GLN A 42 15.99 2.78 -2.30
CA GLN A 42 15.11 2.37 -1.20
C GLN A 42 13.64 2.58 -1.55
N ALA A 43 13.28 3.73 -2.13
CA ALA A 43 11.93 4.06 -2.58
C ALA A 43 11.42 3.06 -3.62
N CYS A 44 12.27 2.64 -4.55
CA CYS A 44 11.89 1.69 -5.58
C CYS A 44 11.77 0.23 -5.07
N MET A 45 12.68 -0.20 -4.19
CA MET A 45 12.79 -1.61 -3.81
C MET A 45 11.91 -2.01 -2.64
N SER A 46 11.82 -1.16 -1.59
CA SER A 46 11.29 -1.59 -0.29
C SER A 46 10.16 -0.70 0.25
N LEU A 47 10.20 0.60 -0.01
CA LEU A 47 9.32 1.57 0.64
C LEU A 47 7.85 1.39 0.24
N ASP A 48 6.93 1.47 1.21
CA ASP A 48 5.49 1.40 0.92
C ASP A 48 4.92 2.79 0.59
N VAL A 49 5.14 3.19 -0.66
CA VAL A 49 4.62 4.44 -1.24
C VAL A 49 3.82 4.15 -2.50
N ASP A 50 3.03 5.13 -2.94
CA ASP A 50 2.18 5.01 -4.14
C ASP A 50 2.82 5.72 -5.34
N LEU A 51 3.53 6.82 -5.08
CA LEU A 51 4.23 7.62 -6.07
C LEU A 51 5.68 7.87 -5.66
N ILE A 52 6.57 7.91 -6.65
CA ILE A 52 7.93 8.41 -6.51
C ILE A 52 8.02 9.72 -7.31
N SER A 53 8.13 10.84 -6.61
CA SER A 53 8.21 12.19 -7.16
C SER A 53 9.67 12.57 -7.37
N LEU A 54 10.12 12.61 -8.61
CA LEU A 54 11.51 12.95 -8.93
C LEU A 54 11.67 14.43 -9.21
N ASP A 55 12.71 15.03 -8.64
CA ASP A 55 13.18 16.34 -9.08
C ASP A 55 14.13 16.17 -10.26
N LEU A 56 13.61 16.35 -11.48
CA LEU A 56 14.40 16.16 -12.69
C LEU A 56 15.21 17.40 -13.07
N THR A 57 15.08 18.52 -12.34
CA THR A 57 15.84 19.74 -12.62
C THR A 57 17.28 19.67 -12.13
N GLN A 58 17.54 18.75 -11.21
CA GLN A 58 18.85 18.53 -10.61
C GLN A 58 19.67 17.54 -11.42
N LYS A 59 20.99 17.60 -11.27
CA LYS A 59 21.87 16.60 -11.87
C LYS A 59 21.90 15.36 -10.98
N PHE A 60 21.46 14.22 -11.50
CA PHE A 60 21.68 12.95 -10.82
C PHE A 60 23.13 12.52 -11.02
N GLU A 61 23.82 12.14 -9.95
CA GLU A 61 25.23 11.70 -9.98
C GLU A 61 25.43 10.45 -10.84
N ARG A 62 24.39 9.61 -10.92
CA ARG A 62 24.37 8.36 -11.69
C ARG A 62 23.12 8.29 -12.56
N HIS A 63 23.27 7.53 -13.63
CA HIS A 63 22.21 7.21 -14.57
C HIS A 63 21.12 6.34 -13.93
N PHE A 64 19.84 6.57 -14.29
CA PHE A 64 18.74 5.69 -13.88
C PHE A 64 18.97 4.24 -14.33
N LYS A 65 18.74 3.28 -13.42
CA LYS A 65 18.94 1.84 -13.64
C LYS A 65 17.62 1.12 -13.86
N PHE A 66 17.57 0.25 -14.88
CA PHE A 66 16.36 -0.54 -15.21
C PHE A 66 15.87 -1.41 -14.04
N PRO A 67 16.72 -2.19 -13.33
CA PRO A 67 16.23 -3.03 -12.23
C PRO A 67 15.59 -2.22 -11.10
N MET A 68 16.10 -1.01 -10.85
CA MET A 68 15.58 -0.12 -9.81
C MET A 68 14.18 0.37 -10.17
N LEU A 69 14.04 1.10 -11.28
CA LEU A 69 12.75 1.68 -11.67
C LEU A 69 11.74 0.61 -12.10
N GLY A 70 12.21 -0.45 -12.76
CA GLY A 70 11.38 -1.58 -13.15
C GLY A 70 10.76 -2.31 -11.96
N SER A 71 11.49 -2.43 -10.84
CA SER A 71 10.97 -3.00 -9.59
C SER A 71 9.88 -2.13 -8.96
N ALA A 72 10.02 -0.81 -8.97
CA ALA A 72 8.96 0.10 -8.54
C ALA A 72 7.69 -0.08 -9.38
N VAL A 73 7.83 -0.07 -10.71
CA VAL A 73 6.71 -0.19 -11.65
C VAL A 73 6.02 -1.55 -11.52
N SER A 74 6.76 -2.65 -11.34
CA SER A 74 6.17 -3.98 -11.17
C SER A 74 5.38 -4.13 -9.87
N ARG A 75 5.78 -3.41 -8.80
CA ARG A 75 5.04 -3.31 -7.54
C ARG A 75 3.79 -2.44 -7.62
N GLY A 76 3.53 -1.78 -8.75
CA GLY A 76 2.41 -0.87 -8.93
C GLY A 76 2.68 0.58 -8.49
N VAL A 77 3.90 0.89 -8.03
CA VAL A 77 4.31 2.26 -7.70
C VAL A 77 4.49 3.05 -8.99
N LYS A 78 3.97 4.27 -9.04
CA LYS A 78 4.10 5.14 -10.21
C LYS A 78 5.24 6.14 -10.03
N ILE A 79 5.92 6.46 -11.11
CA ILE A 79 6.98 7.47 -11.12
C ILE A 79 6.37 8.74 -11.67
N GLU A 80 6.36 9.77 -10.84
CA GLU A 80 5.87 11.09 -11.21
C GLU A 80 6.99 11.90 -11.86
N LEU A 81 6.67 12.46 -13.03
CA LEU A 81 7.45 13.43 -13.75
C LEU A 81 6.73 14.78 -13.69
N SER A 82 7.36 15.74 -13.00
CA SER A 82 6.85 17.10 -12.90
C SER A 82 7.44 17.99 -13.99
N TYR A 83 6.63 18.41 -14.96
CA TYR A 83 7.11 19.26 -16.06
C TYR A 83 7.30 20.72 -15.63
N GLY A 84 6.52 21.20 -14.66
CA GLY A 84 6.50 22.62 -14.29
C GLY A 84 7.78 23.08 -13.60
N GLN A 85 8.48 22.18 -12.89
CA GLN A 85 9.72 22.50 -12.19
C GLN A 85 10.81 23.06 -13.12
N GLY A 86 10.99 22.48 -14.30
CA GLY A 86 12.00 22.94 -15.25
C GLY A 86 11.44 23.91 -16.28
N LEU A 87 10.20 23.73 -16.75
CA LEU A 87 9.65 24.54 -17.84
C LEU A 87 9.48 26.02 -17.45
N LEU A 88 9.09 26.28 -16.20
CA LEU A 88 8.90 27.64 -15.65
C LEU A 88 10.16 28.21 -15.00
N SER A 89 11.24 27.42 -14.90
CA SER A 89 12.50 27.90 -14.35
C SER A 89 13.13 28.93 -15.29
N ASN A 90 13.75 29.95 -14.73
CA ASN A 90 14.60 30.88 -15.49
C ASN A 90 16.01 30.31 -15.69
N ASP A 91 16.36 29.23 -14.99
CA ASP A 91 17.65 28.57 -15.14
C ASP A 91 17.67 27.64 -16.38
N SER A 92 18.56 27.97 -17.31
CA SER A 92 18.81 27.18 -18.51
C SER A 92 19.38 25.79 -18.19
N THR A 93 20.13 25.66 -17.09
CA THR A 93 20.72 24.39 -16.66
C THR A 93 19.63 23.44 -16.16
N ALA A 94 18.72 23.91 -15.31
CA ALA A 94 17.54 23.17 -14.88
C ALA A 94 16.71 22.63 -16.07
N LYS A 95 16.53 23.42 -17.14
CA LYS A 95 15.82 22.98 -18.36
C LYS A 95 16.54 21.85 -19.09
N ARG A 96 17.86 21.97 -19.27
CA ARG A 96 18.68 20.92 -19.91
C ARG A 96 18.65 19.64 -19.10
N ASN A 97 18.78 19.74 -17.78
CA ASN A 97 18.72 18.61 -16.87
C ASN A 97 17.35 17.92 -16.94
N LEU A 98 16.25 18.69 -16.90
CA LEU A 98 14.90 18.15 -17.02
C LEU A 98 14.74 17.31 -18.29
N ILE A 99 15.13 17.86 -19.44
CA ILE A 99 15.03 17.15 -20.73
C ILE A 99 15.87 15.88 -20.71
N SER A 100 17.14 15.98 -20.30
CA SER A 100 18.07 14.84 -20.27
C SER A 100 17.57 13.72 -19.35
N ASN A 101 17.18 14.08 -18.13
CA ASN A 101 16.69 13.15 -17.12
C ASN A 101 15.33 12.55 -17.51
N ALA A 102 14.42 13.34 -18.09
CA ALA A 102 13.12 12.87 -18.57
C ALA A 102 13.28 11.83 -19.69
N THR A 103 14.08 12.12 -20.71
CA THR A 103 14.35 11.19 -21.81
C THR A 103 15.01 9.91 -21.29
N GLN A 104 15.93 10.02 -20.35
CA GLN A 104 16.53 8.85 -19.71
C GLN A 104 15.50 8.02 -18.94
N LEU A 105 14.65 8.68 -18.13
CA LEU A 105 13.61 8.03 -17.34
C LEU A 105 12.61 7.27 -18.23
N ILE A 106 12.16 7.90 -19.32
CA ILE A 106 11.25 7.30 -20.30
C ILE A 106 11.90 6.06 -20.93
N ARG A 107 13.17 6.16 -21.34
CA ARG A 107 13.93 5.04 -21.92
C ARG A 107 14.04 3.87 -20.95
N VAL A 108 14.41 4.15 -19.70
CA VAL A 108 14.65 3.12 -18.67
C VAL A 108 13.34 2.46 -18.23
N THR A 109 12.26 3.21 -18.07
CA THR A 109 10.94 2.65 -17.71
C THR A 109 10.23 1.98 -18.89
N ARG A 110 10.74 2.17 -20.11
CA ARG A 110 10.07 1.82 -21.37
C ARG A 110 8.69 2.48 -21.49
N GLY A 111 8.57 3.69 -20.95
CA GLY A 111 7.33 4.48 -20.95
C GLY A 111 6.18 3.91 -20.11
N ARG A 112 6.47 3.06 -19.12
CA ARG A 112 5.45 2.43 -18.26
C ARG A 112 5.45 3.01 -16.86
N GLY A 113 4.27 3.11 -16.24
CA GLY A 113 4.13 3.56 -14.86
C GLY A 113 4.55 5.00 -14.62
N LEU A 114 4.50 5.85 -15.66
CA LEU A 114 4.80 7.28 -15.57
C LEU A 114 3.52 8.07 -15.33
N VAL A 115 3.59 9.09 -14.48
CA VAL A 115 2.52 10.05 -14.23
C VAL A 115 3.07 11.44 -14.49
N PHE A 116 2.41 12.23 -15.34
CA PHE A 116 2.80 13.62 -15.57
C PHE A 116 2.03 14.54 -14.64
N SER A 117 2.74 15.48 -14.04
CA SER A 117 2.16 16.51 -13.19
C SER A 117 2.81 17.87 -13.44
N SER A 118 2.11 18.94 -13.04
CA SER A 118 2.62 20.31 -13.20
C SER A 118 3.42 20.79 -12.00
N GLU A 119 3.10 20.29 -10.79
CA GLU A 119 3.59 20.83 -9.51
C GLU A 119 3.57 22.38 -9.45
N ALA A 120 2.59 22.97 -10.12
CA ALA A 120 2.54 24.39 -10.32
C ALA A 120 2.23 25.11 -9.00
N ARG A 121 3.05 26.10 -8.64
CA ARG A 121 2.77 27.03 -7.52
C ARG A 121 1.94 28.24 -7.94
N SER A 122 1.80 28.45 -9.25
CA SER A 122 1.03 29.53 -9.86
C SER A 122 0.17 28.97 -10.98
N VAL A 123 -0.98 29.60 -11.24
CA VAL A 123 -1.92 29.22 -12.31
C VAL A 123 -1.23 29.17 -13.67
N LEU A 124 -0.24 30.04 -13.89
CA LEU A 124 0.55 30.10 -15.13
C LEU A 124 1.38 28.83 -15.41
N GLY A 125 1.52 27.94 -14.43
CA GLY A 125 2.24 26.67 -14.58
C GLY A 125 1.39 25.49 -15.05
N ILE A 126 0.08 25.66 -15.19
CA ILE A 126 -0.84 24.61 -15.63
C ILE A 126 -0.90 24.61 -17.16
N ARG A 127 -0.98 23.43 -17.77
CA ARG A 127 -1.15 23.24 -19.21
C ARG A 127 -2.34 22.34 -19.51
N ALA A 128 -2.91 22.48 -20.71
CA ALA A 128 -3.97 21.58 -21.14
C ALA A 128 -3.43 20.15 -21.31
N PRO A 129 -4.25 19.11 -21.11
CA PRO A 129 -3.79 17.72 -21.24
C PRO A 129 -3.11 17.42 -22.58
N SER A 130 -3.63 17.96 -23.68
CA SER A 130 -3.05 17.79 -25.03
C SER A 130 -1.64 18.36 -25.13
N ASP A 131 -1.37 19.53 -24.54
CA ASP A 131 -0.04 20.14 -24.55
C ASP A 131 0.97 19.29 -23.78
N VAL A 132 0.53 18.66 -22.68
CA VAL A 132 1.38 17.78 -21.88
C VAL A 132 1.69 16.49 -22.65
N ILE A 133 0.75 15.95 -23.41
CA ILE A 133 0.97 14.78 -24.29
C ILE A 133 1.96 15.13 -25.40
N ASN A 134 1.81 16.31 -26.02
CA ASN A 134 2.75 16.79 -27.03
C ASN A 134 4.16 16.98 -26.44
N LEU A 135 4.28 17.57 -25.25
CA LEU A 135 5.54 17.70 -24.54
C LEU A 135 6.18 16.33 -24.23
N ALA A 136 5.38 15.37 -23.76
CA ALA A 136 5.85 14.01 -23.52
C ALA A 136 6.39 13.36 -24.80
N THR A 137 5.76 13.63 -25.94
CA THR A 137 6.21 13.17 -27.27
C THR A 137 7.57 13.76 -27.65
N VAL A 138 7.80 15.05 -27.36
CA VAL A 138 9.12 15.71 -27.55
C VAL A 138 10.21 15.01 -26.72
N TRP A 139 9.87 14.50 -25.53
CA TRP A 139 10.81 13.75 -24.68
C TRP A 139 10.98 12.28 -25.06
N GLY A 140 10.31 11.82 -26.12
CA GLY A 140 10.41 10.46 -26.64
C GLY A 140 9.40 9.47 -26.06
N LEU A 141 8.36 9.94 -25.37
CA LEU A 141 7.24 9.09 -24.95
C LEU A 141 6.19 9.04 -26.06
N GLY A 142 5.86 7.84 -26.56
CA GLY A 142 4.84 7.71 -27.60
C GLY A 142 3.48 8.29 -27.16
N HIS A 143 2.73 8.85 -28.12
CA HIS A 143 1.46 9.56 -27.87
C HIS A 143 0.47 8.78 -26.99
N GLU A 144 0.29 7.48 -27.27
CA GLU A 144 -0.56 6.59 -26.48
C GLU A 144 -0.11 6.49 -25.00
N ARG A 145 1.21 6.38 -24.77
CA ARG A 145 1.79 6.35 -23.42
C ARG A 145 1.70 7.72 -22.74
N GLY A 146 1.84 8.80 -23.50
CA GLY A 146 1.57 10.16 -23.03
C GLY A 146 0.13 10.29 -22.51
N LYS A 147 -0.85 9.80 -23.26
CA LYS A 147 -2.26 9.77 -22.84
C LYS A 147 -2.48 8.88 -21.60
N ASP A 148 -1.89 7.68 -21.57
CA ASP A 148 -1.94 6.79 -20.40
C ASP A 148 -1.42 7.49 -19.13
N SER A 149 -0.35 8.28 -19.25
CA SER A 149 0.29 8.96 -18.12
C SER A 149 -0.57 10.04 -17.45
N LEU A 150 -1.60 10.53 -18.15
CA LEU A 150 -2.55 11.53 -17.64
C LEU A 150 -3.91 10.92 -17.27
N THR A 151 -4.20 9.71 -17.71
CA THR A 151 -5.52 9.09 -17.56
C THR A 151 -5.44 7.79 -16.75
N LYS A 152 -4.87 6.75 -17.33
CA LYS A 152 -4.79 5.40 -16.77
C LYS A 152 -3.87 5.32 -15.55
N GLU A 153 -2.65 5.84 -15.65
CA GLU A 153 -1.63 5.71 -14.60
C GLU A 153 -2.00 6.49 -13.32
N PRO A 154 -2.50 7.75 -13.39
CA PRO A 154 -2.98 8.46 -12.21
C PRO A 154 -4.19 7.77 -11.57
N ARG A 155 -5.13 7.27 -12.39
CA ARG A 155 -6.28 6.50 -11.88
C ARG A 155 -5.82 5.23 -11.16
N ALA A 156 -4.86 4.51 -11.73
CA ALA A 156 -4.28 3.32 -11.11
C ALA A 156 -3.59 3.66 -9.78
N ALA A 157 -2.84 4.76 -9.70
CA ALA A 157 -2.20 5.21 -8.45
C ALA A 157 -3.24 5.51 -7.35
N VAL A 158 -4.30 6.22 -7.71
CA VAL A 158 -5.37 6.60 -6.76
C VAL A 158 -6.13 5.38 -6.25
N GLU A 159 -6.55 4.48 -7.14
CA GLU A 159 -7.30 3.30 -6.71
C GLU A 159 -6.38 2.31 -5.95
N PHE A 160 -5.11 2.18 -6.34
CA PHE A 160 -4.14 1.36 -5.60
C PHE A 160 -3.96 1.86 -4.16
N SER A 161 -3.79 3.18 -3.97
CA SER A 161 -3.68 3.76 -2.63
C SER A 161 -4.97 3.60 -1.82
N ARG A 162 -6.13 3.78 -2.45
CA ARG A 162 -7.43 3.51 -1.83
C ARG A 162 -7.55 2.07 -1.34
N LEU A 163 -7.22 1.09 -2.20
CA LEU A 163 -7.29 -0.33 -1.85
C LEU A 163 -6.36 -0.65 -0.67
N LYS A 164 -5.13 -0.11 -0.62
CA LYS A 164 -4.25 -0.31 0.54
C LYS A 164 -4.87 0.14 1.86
N ARG A 165 -5.68 1.20 1.83
CA ARG A 165 -6.31 1.80 3.01
C ARG A 165 -7.62 1.12 3.42
N THR A 166 -8.43 0.71 2.45
CA THR A 166 -9.80 0.21 2.71
C THR A 166 -9.92 -1.30 2.66
N SER A 167 -8.94 -1.98 2.07
CA SER A 167 -8.99 -3.42 1.84
C SER A 167 -7.91 -4.13 2.64
N PHE A 168 -8.25 -5.30 3.16
CA PHE A 168 -7.27 -6.20 3.77
C PHE A 168 -6.96 -7.32 2.77
N ARG A 169 -5.70 -7.41 2.32
CA ARG A 169 -5.23 -8.44 1.37
C ARG A 169 -6.10 -8.59 0.12
N GLY A 170 -6.62 -7.48 -0.40
CA GLY A 170 -7.46 -7.45 -1.61
C GLY A 170 -8.96 -7.70 -1.37
N VAL A 171 -9.38 -7.97 -0.13
CA VAL A 171 -10.80 -8.06 0.24
C VAL A 171 -11.36 -6.65 0.42
N VAL A 172 -12.38 -6.30 -0.36
CA VAL A 172 -13.06 -5.00 -0.30
C VAL A 172 -14.37 -5.17 0.46
N ASP A 173 -14.55 -4.40 1.53
CA ASP A 173 -15.85 -4.29 2.21
C ASP A 173 -16.78 -3.38 1.38
N VAL A 174 -17.82 -3.95 0.80
CA VAL A 174 -18.79 -3.22 -0.02
C VAL A 174 -19.93 -2.77 0.88
N VAL A 175 -19.81 -1.54 1.42
CA VAL A 175 -20.92 -0.95 2.17
C VAL A 175 -21.95 -0.37 1.19
N TYR A 176 -23.06 -1.08 1.02
CA TYR A 176 -24.17 -0.66 0.17
C TYR A 176 -24.73 0.68 0.68
N GLY A 177 -24.75 1.70 -0.18
CA GLY A 177 -25.32 3.02 0.14
C GLY A 177 -24.36 4.06 0.74
N GLY A 178 -23.05 3.80 0.80
CA GLY A 178 -22.06 4.84 1.15
C GLY A 178 -22.08 5.34 2.60
N GLN A 179 -22.90 4.76 3.47
CA GLN A 179 -22.84 5.01 4.91
C GLN A 179 -21.63 4.28 5.47
N LYS A 180 -20.60 5.01 5.92
CA LYS A 180 -19.52 4.38 6.69
C LYS A 180 -20.13 3.81 7.98
N PRO A 181 -19.87 2.54 8.34
CA PRO A 181 -20.25 2.05 9.66
C PRO A 181 -19.61 2.95 10.71
N VAL A 182 -20.41 3.37 11.68
CA VAL A 182 -19.94 4.15 12.84
C VAL A 182 -18.91 3.27 13.54
N GLY A 183 -17.66 3.72 13.59
CA GLY A 183 -16.58 2.96 14.19
C GLY A 183 -16.97 2.57 15.61
N THR A 184 -17.17 1.28 15.85
CA THR A 184 -17.33 0.75 17.19
C THR A 184 -16.02 1.04 17.93
N ALA A 185 -16.08 2.03 18.81
CA ALA A 185 -15.01 2.29 19.76
C ALA A 185 -14.70 0.97 20.46
N ASN A 186 -13.47 0.47 20.27
CA ASN A 186 -12.96 -0.70 20.95
C ASN A 186 -13.16 -0.49 22.46
N LYS A 187 -14.13 -1.17 23.05
CA LYS A 187 -14.16 -1.38 24.49
C LYS A 187 -12.91 -2.19 24.81
N ALA A 188 -11.91 -1.53 25.38
CA ALA A 188 -10.76 -2.16 25.98
C ALA A 188 -11.27 -3.09 27.09
N THR A 189 -11.41 -4.38 26.79
CA THR A 189 -11.49 -5.41 27.82
C THR A 189 -10.09 -5.51 28.43
N GLN A 190 -9.94 -4.95 29.63
CA GLN A 190 -8.79 -5.15 30.51
C GLN A 190 -8.64 -6.66 30.78
N GLY A 191 -7.67 -7.28 30.10
CA GLY A 191 -7.18 -8.61 30.45
C GLY A 191 -6.07 -8.49 31.49
N GLN A 192 -6.34 -8.90 32.73
CA GLN A 192 -5.29 -9.22 33.70
C GLN A 192 -4.50 -10.44 33.21
N LYS A 193 -3.17 -10.31 33.16
CA LYS A 193 -2.22 -11.39 32.88
C LYS A 193 -1.90 -12.17 34.15
N GLY A 194 -1.86 -13.50 34.04
CA GLY A 194 -1.13 -14.44 34.88
C GLY A 194 -0.65 -15.63 34.02
N PRO A 195 0.49 -16.28 34.31
CA PRO A 195 1.47 -16.60 33.26
C PRO A 195 1.60 -18.08 32.85
N ASP A 196 2.25 -18.23 31.69
CA ASP A 196 3.10 -19.33 31.18
C ASP A 196 2.53 -20.70 30.78
N GLY A 197 2.90 -21.11 29.56
CA GLY A 197 2.72 -22.49 29.08
C GLY A 197 2.79 -22.71 27.56
N GLN A 198 3.95 -22.40 26.98
CA GLN A 198 4.59 -22.93 25.76
C GLN A 198 3.82 -23.72 24.65
N ASN A 199 4.27 -23.43 23.42
CA ASN A 199 4.32 -24.24 22.18
C ASN A 199 3.03 -24.40 21.34
N LYS A 200 2.93 -23.75 20.17
CA LYS A 200 3.56 -24.01 18.84
C LYS A 200 2.73 -24.96 17.94
N ARG A 201 2.07 -24.35 16.94
CA ARG A 201 1.90 -24.71 15.50
C ARG A 201 1.22 -26.08 15.21
N LYS A 202 0.43 -26.31 14.16
CA LYS A 202 0.20 -25.72 12.81
C LYS A 202 -1.11 -26.41 12.30
N ALA A 203 -2.05 -25.68 11.68
CA ALA A 203 -2.38 -25.72 10.24
C ALA A 203 -2.89 -27.06 9.69
N ASP A 204 -4.17 -27.14 9.33
CA ASP A 204 -4.69 -27.18 7.94
C ASP A 204 -6.23 -27.19 7.99
N SER A 205 -6.95 -26.24 7.38
CA SER A 205 -7.31 -26.14 5.95
C SER A 205 -8.35 -27.19 5.53
N LEU A 206 -9.58 -26.72 5.27
CA LEU A 206 -10.44 -27.01 4.11
C LEU A 206 -11.94 -27.02 4.45
N GLU A 207 -12.61 -26.04 3.85
CA GLU A 207 -13.91 -26.08 3.15
C GLU A 207 -15.12 -26.84 3.74
N GLY A 208 -16.25 -26.13 3.75
CA GLY A 208 -17.57 -26.73 3.66
C GLY A 208 -18.57 -26.19 4.69
N THR A 209 -19.39 -25.22 4.27
CA THR A 209 -20.64 -24.82 4.93
C THR A 209 -21.50 -26.02 5.37
N PRO A 210 -22.13 -25.94 6.55
CA PRO A 210 -23.60 -25.86 6.56
C PRO A 210 -24.12 -24.89 7.64
N VAL A 211 -25.05 -23.99 7.31
CA VAL A 211 -26.50 -24.20 7.51
C VAL A 211 -26.80 -24.89 8.85
N SER A 212 -27.07 -24.06 9.85
CA SER A 212 -27.53 -24.46 11.17
C SER A 212 -28.90 -25.14 11.08
N VAL A 213 -28.92 -26.47 11.30
CA VAL A 213 -30.11 -27.20 11.72
C VAL A 213 -29.90 -27.61 13.18
N SER A 214 -30.94 -27.38 13.95
CA SER A 214 -31.07 -27.54 15.39
C SER A 214 -30.73 -28.92 15.94
N GLY A 215 -30.01 -28.93 17.06
CA GLY A 215 -30.19 -29.91 18.13
C GLY A 215 -29.18 -31.07 18.19
N GLU A 216 -27.97 -30.82 18.71
CA GLU A 216 -27.15 -31.88 19.33
C GLU A 216 -26.38 -31.34 20.55
N GLU A 217 -26.36 -32.12 21.62
CA GLU A 217 -25.72 -31.82 22.91
C GLU A 217 -24.20 -31.71 22.77
N LYS A 218 -23.61 -30.74 23.47
CA LYS A 218 -22.15 -30.52 23.44
C LYS A 218 -21.41 -31.73 24.04
N PRO A 219 -20.34 -32.23 23.40
CA PRO A 219 -19.59 -33.37 23.90
C PRO A 219 -18.91 -33.03 25.24
N ILE A 220 -19.12 -33.92 26.22
CA ILE A 220 -18.60 -33.78 27.58
C ILE A 220 -17.06 -33.90 27.58
N SER A 221 -16.38 -32.96 28.24
CA SER A 221 -14.92 -32.93 28.38
C SER A 221 -14.36 -34.24 28.97
N LYS A 222 -13.21 -34.69 28.46
CA LYS A 222 -12.48 -35.89 28.93
C LYS A 222 -12.29 -35.94 30.45
N ARG A 223 -12.18 -34.77 31.09
CA ARG A 223 -12.05 -34.65 32.57
C ARG A 223 -13.34 -35.02 33.29
N GLN A 224 -14.50 -34.67 32.72
CA GLN A 224 -15.81 -34.95 33.27
C GLN A 224 -16.20 -36.42 33.06
N GLN A 225 -15.83 -37.02 31.92
CA GLN A 225 -15.97 -38.46 31.68
C GLN A 225 -15.19 -39.29 32.71
N LYS A 226 -13.93 -38.91 32.98
CA LYS A 226 -13.10 -39.59 34.00
C LYS A 226 -13.68 -39.44 35.42
N ARG A 227 -14.29 -38.28 35.73
CA ARG A 227 -14.97 -38.06 37.02
C ARG A 227 -16.21 -38.94 37.16
N ASN A 228 -17.00 -39.07 36.09
CA ASN A 228 -18.21 -39.89 36.08
C ASN A 228 -17.86 -41.39 36.17
N MET A 229 -16.80 -41.84 35.48
CA MET A 229 -16.31 -43.23 35.60
C MET A 229 -15.82 -43.54 37.02
N LYS A 230 -15.11 -42.62 37.66
CA LYS A 230 -14.64 -42.82 39.05
C LYS A 230 -15.81 -42.86 40.04
N ALA A 231 -16.81 -42.00 39.85
CA ALA A 231 -18.03 -42.01 40.67
C ALA A 231 -18.86 -43.29 40.46
N ALA A 232 -18.90 -43.83 39.24
CA ALA A 232 -19.56 -45.10 38.95
C ALA A 232 -18.83 -46.29 39.58
N ALA A 233 -17.50 -46.30 39.55
CA ALA A 233 -16.69 -47.34 40.18
C ALA A 233 -16.81 -47.33 41.72
N GLN A 234 -16.90 -46.15 42.34
CA GLN A 234 -17.13 -46.04 43.79
C GLN A 234 -18.52 -46.53 44.20
N LYS A 235 -19.55 -46.21 43.42
CA LYS A 235 -20.90 -46.73 43.66
C LYS A 235 -21.00 -48.25 43.48
N ALA A 236 -20.26 -48.82 42.53
CA ALA A 236 -20.21 -50.26 42.33
C ALA A 236 -19.49 -50.98 43.49
N ALA A 237 -18.44 -50.38 44.05
CA ALA A 237 -17.76 -50.91 45.24
C ALA A 237 -18.64 -50.84 46.50
N GLU A 238 -19.37 -49.74 46.69
CA GLU A 238 -20.33 -49.59 47.82
C GLU A 238 -21.51 -50.57 47.75
N GLN A 239 -21.84 -51.08 46.56
CA GLN A 239 -22.90 -52.09 46.36
C GLN A 239 -22.41 -53.53 46.58
N GLN A 240 -21.10 -53.80 46.49
CA GLN A 240 -20.52 -55.12 46.73
C GLN A 240 -20.20 -55.38 48.22
N ASP A 241 -20.13 -54.34 49.05
CA ASP A 241 -19.92 -54.47 50.50
C ASP A 241 -21.24 -54.55 51.31
N GLN A 242 -22.40 -54.63 50.63
CA GLN A 242 -23.73 -54.77 51.27
C GLN A 242 -24.46 -56.09 50.94
N GLU A 243 -23.77 -57.06 50.33
CA GLU A 243 -24.16 -58.49 50.25
C GLU A 243 -23.14 -59.37 51.00
#